data_AF-A0A2G6MWV3-F1
#
_entry.id   AF-A0A2G6MWV3-F1
#
_cell.length_a   1.000
_cell.length_b   1.000
_cell.length_c   1.000
_cell.angle_alpha   90.00
_cell.angle_beta   90.00
_cell.angle_gamma   90.00
#
_symmetry.space_group_name_H-M   'P 1'
#
loop_
_entity.id
_entity.type
_entity.pdbx_description
1 polymer ?
#
loop_
_entity_poly.entity_id
_entity_poly.type
_entity_poly.pdbx_seq_one_letter_code
_entity_poly.pdbx_strand_id
1 'polypeptide(L)'
;MRTAPVIAAIIFFLFSAFFCLQPPLLLSQDWIYTVQEGDNLWKIGKKNLKSMRYWRKLVDLNRIDDPVHLQPGSTIRIPFDWLKKGASMARLIAVSGEAVVFRNKGVTPIKAVVGMFLWSNDRVQTVTGSNVTLKFADGSEVLIQAESEMVIGKLMRYGATGMTETNLRLESGRIHNKIIPVSGPGSRFEIRTPSAVAAARGTEYRIGTAPDGSSWTEVLAGAVWLDSSGETDRLERGYGSITFPDKKPLPPIKLLQAPDLSKLSEKICKIPFPVKIDSIPGARQYRMQIAADHHFRSLLFDKTFPGTNLWGPDLPNGVYFLRINGIDNNGLEGLYSVHRFNMVAHPVPPTPLSPVIDAVMEDCQPTFRWSQSKEIKRYHFQLADSDRFSTLLTDVTNLNEPEYRLQEQLSPGRYHWRLASLDPLGNLGPYSDPQQFRCLPPSPDMSNAKLDKDGMVYRWPESKTADRYRFQISRDEAFTNPFVDEELVEPQFNLHVLPPGTYYLQVATITPDGFTGPYSLPQMVVIESPPPHPLVVAGSVLFTIVIILL
;
A
#
# COMPACT_ATOMS: atom_id res chain seq x y z
N MET A 1 56.46 -50.70 -51.48
CA MET A 1 56.01 -51.41 -52.70
C MET A 1 54.53 -51.09 -52.93
N ARG A 2 54.23 -50.40 -54.04
CA ARG A 2 52.96 -50.38 -54.82
C ARG A 2 51.63 -50.13 -54.06
N THR A 3 51.14 -48.89 -54.05
CA THR A 3 50.10 -48.29 -54.95
C THR A 3 48.64 -48.68 -54.62
N ALA A 4 47.84 -47.66 -54.30
CA ALA A 4 46.36 -47.61 -54.22
C ALA A 4 45.70 -47.84 -55.61
N PRO A 5 44.40 -47.57 -55.92
CA PRO A 5 43.24 -47.04 -55.16
C PRO A 5 41.83 -47.64 -55.55
N VAL A 6 40.73 -46.89 -55.31
CA VAL A 6 39.39 -46.83 -56.01
C VAL A 6 38.20 -47.38 -55.18
N ILE A 7 37.37 -46.55 -54.51
CA ILE A 7 36.30 -45.58 -54.90
C ILE A 7 34.86 -46.18 -54.76
N ALA A 8 34.10 -45.49 -53.88
CA ALA A 8 32.66 -45.19 -53.80
C ALA A 8 31.62 -45.87 -54.73
N ALA A 9 30.45 -46.20 -54.14
CA ALA A 9 29.12 -45.63 -54.48
C ALA A 9 27.95 -46.48 -53.89
N ILE A 10 27.04 -45.97 -53.03
CA ILE A 10 25.77 -45.22 -53.28
C ILE A 10 24.53 -46.09 -52.89
N ILE A 11 23.53 -45.42 -52.30
CA ILE A 11 22.10 -45.78 -52.05
C ILE A 11 21.73 -46.43 -50.72
N PHE A 12 21.48 -45.54 -49.76
CA PHE A 12 20.60 -45.73 -48.60
C PHE A 12 19.18 -45.30 -49.05
N PHE A 13 18.28 -46.22 -49.39
CA PHE A 13 16.83 -45.94 -49.50
C PHE A 13 16.00 -47.24 -49.52
N LEU A 14 14.79 -47.15 -48.95
CA LEU A 14 13.66 -48.10 -48.96
C LEU A 14 13.62 -49.19 -47.88
N PHE A 15 13.10 -48.81 -46.70
CA PHE A 15 11.98 -49.55 -46.12
C PHE A 15 10.97 -48.55 -45.54
N SER A 16 10.12 -48.04 -46.44
CA SER A 16 8.83 -47.47 -46.09
C SER A 16 7.79 -48.58 -46.03
N ALA A 17 6.77 -48.35 -45.19
CA ALA A 17 5.47 -49.01 -45.15
C ALA A 17 5.38 -50.31 -44.32
N PHE A 18 4.93 -50.17 -43.07
CA PHE A 18 3.58 -50.56 -42.61
C PHE A 18 3.57 -50.58 -41.08
N PHE A 19 3.53 -49.41 -40.43
CA PHE A 19 2.87 -49.33 -39.13
C PHE A 19 1.53 -48.66 -39.36
N CYS A 20 0.50 -49.50 -39.40
CA CYS A 20 -0.89 -49.10 -39.46
C CYS A 20 -1.16 -47.97 -38.48
N LEU A 21 -1.74 -46.88 -38.98
CA LEU A 21 -2.67 -46.08 -38.23
C LEU A 21 -3.76 -47.01 -37.69
N GLN A 22 -3.62 -47.48 -36.46
CA GLN A 22 -4.80 -47.75 -35.64
C GLN A 22 -5.15 -46.43 -34.95
N PRO A 23 -6.39 -45.93 -35.06
CA PRO A 23 -6.83 -44.90 -34.14
C PRO A 23 -6.62 -45.47 -32.72
N PRO A 24 -6.16 -44.67 -31.74
CA PRO A 24 -6.17 -45.16 -30.36
C PRO A 24 -7.60 -45.64 -30.09
N LEU A 25 -7.74 -46.90 -29.69
CA LEU A 25 -8.97 -47.36 -29.04
C LEU A 25 -9.25 -46.32 -27.95
N LEU A 26 -10.28 -45.51 -28.16
CA LEU A 26 -10.83 -44.63 -27.13
C LEU A 26 -11.38 -45.56 -26.05
N LEU A 27 -10.51 -46.02 -25.14
CA LEU A 27 -10.93 -46.51 -23.85
C LEU A 27 -11.60 -45.31 -23.19
N SER A 28 -12.94 -45.27 -23.28
CA SER A 28 -13.74 -44.33 -22.54
C SER A 28 -13.36 -44.49 -21.07
N GLN A 29 -12.71 -43.47 -20.50
CA GLN A 29 -12.28 -43.53 -19.12
C GLN A 29 -13.52 -43.63 -18.23
N ASP A 30 -13.49 -44.53 -17.25
CA ASP A 30 -14.63 -44.76 -16.36
C ASP A 30 -14.66 -43.73 -15.21
N TRP A 31 -15.85 -43.23 -14.89
CA TRP A 31 -16.10 -42.56 -13.62
C TRP A 31 -16.47 -43.58 -12.56
N ILE A 32 -15.79 -43.52 -11.41
CA ILE A 32 -16.03 -44.43 -10.29
C ILE A 32 -17.02 -43.76 -9.34
N TYR A 33 -18.21 -44.36 -9.22
CA TYR A 33 -19.24 -43.94 -8.27
C TYR A 33 -19.19 -44.80 -7.01
N THR A 34 -19.17 -44.17 -5.84
CA THR A 34 -19.32 -44.87 -4.56
C THR A 34 -20.79 -44.91 -4.17
N VAL A 35 -21.33 -46.12 -3.99
CA VAL A 35 -22.72 -46.37 -3.62
C VAL A 35 -23.01 -45.76 -2.24
N GLN A 36 -24.07 -44.96 -2.15
CA GLN A 36 -24.56 -44.37 -0.91
C GLN A 36 -25.69 -45.21 -0.30
N GLU A 37 -26.00 -44.98 0.97
CA GLU A 37 -27.12 -45.65 1.62
C GLU A 37 -28.44 -45.35 0.88
N GLY A 38 -29.22 -46.39 0.58
CA GLY A 38 -30.49 -46.29 -0.16
C GLY A 38 -30.36 -46.13 -1.67
N ASP A 39 -29.15 -46.21 -2.23
CA ASP A 39 -28.92 -46.25 -3.68
C ASP A 39 -29.39 -47.58 -4.29
N ASN A 40 -29.86 -47.48 -5.53
CA ASN A 40 -30.05 -48.62 -6.42
C ASN A 40 -29.68 -48.21 -7.84
N LEU A 41 -29.50 -49.19 -8.73
CA LEU A 41 -29.00 -48.91 -10.08
C LEU A 41 -29.94 -48.04 -10.90
N TRP A 42 -31.25 -48.08 -10.60
CA TRP A 42 -32.25 -47.22 -11.24
C TRP A 42 -32.11 -45.75 -10.81
N LYS A 43 -31.94 -45.49 -9.51
CA LYS A 43 -31.71 -44.14 -8.97
C LYS A 43 -30.39 -43.55 -9.49
N ILE A 44 -29.31 -44.34 -9.44
CA ILE A 44 -28.00 -43.94 -9.97
C ILE A 44 -28.09 -43.68 -11.47
N GLY A 45 -28.75 -44.58 -12.21
CA GLY A 45 -28.94 -44.47 -13.65
C GLY A 45 -29.73 -43.22 -14.04
N LYS A 46 -30.87 -42.98 -13.39
CA LYS A 46 -31.73 -41.81 -13.64
C LYS A 46 -31.01 -40.50 -13.35
N LYS A 47 -30.18 -40.47 -12.31
CA LYS A 47 -29.41 -39.28 -11.90
C LYS A 47 -28.24 -38.99 -12.83
N ASN A 48 -27.51 -40.01 -13.28
CA ASN A 48 -26.20 -39.84 -13.90
C ASN A 48 -26.10 -40.21 -15.38
N LEU A 49 -26.98 -41.06 -15.92
CA LEU A 49 -26.86 -41.56 -17.30
C LEU A 49 -27.60 -40.69 -18.31
N LYS A 50 -27.02 -40.54 -19.50
CA LYS A 50 -27.66 -39.84 -20.63
C LYS A 50 -28.91 -40.55 -21.14
N SER A 51 -29.04 -41.85 -20.86
CA SER A 51 -30.21 -42.65 -21.22
C SER A 51 -30.38 -43.82 -20.25
N MET A 52 -31.63 -44.09 -19.86
CA MET A 52 -32.02 -45.29 -19.12
C MET A 52 -31.93 -46.58 -19.96
N ARG A 53 -31.28 -46.58 -21.13
CA ARG A 53 -30.90 -47.82 -21.83
C ARG A 53 -29.57 -48.38 -21.33
N TYR A 54 -28.76 -47.56 -20.65
CA TYR A 54 -27.42 -47.94 -20.19
C TYR A 54 -27.42 -48.65 -18.82
N TRP A 55 -28.50 -48.63 -18.04
CA TRP A 55 -28.47 -49.27 -16.71
C TRP A 55 -28.25 -50.79 -16.78
N ARG A 56 -28.83 -51.49 -17.78
CA ARG A 56 -28.55 -52.93 -18.00
C ARG A 56 -27.09 -53.17 -18.35
N LYS A 57 -26.52 -52.30 -19.20
CA LYS A 57 -25.10 -52.36 -19.54
C LYS A 57 -24.20 -52.08 -18.34
N LEU A 58 -24.65 -51.31 -17.35
CA LEU A 58 -23.93 -51.12 -16.08
C LEU A 58 -23.92 -52.38 -15.23
N VAL A 59 -25.02 -53.15 -15.22
CA VAL A 59 -25.09 -54.47 -14.56
C VAL A 59 -24.01 -55.37 -15.14
N ASP A 60 -23.97 -55.50 -16.47
CA ASP A 60 -23.01 -56.35 -17.17
C ASP A 60 -21.56 -55.89 -16.95
N LEU A 61 -21.30 -54.59 -17.10
CA LEU A 61 -19.96 -54.00 -16.97
C LEU A 61 -19.36 -54.20 -15.57
N ASN A 62 -20.20 -54.06 -14.54
CA ASN A 62 -19.75 -54.08 -13.13
C ASN A 62 -19.99 -55.43 -12.46
N ARG A 63 -20.55 -56.41 -13.17
CA ARG A 63 -20.89 -57.75 -12.63
C ARG A 63 -21.77 -57.64 -11.39
N ILE A 64 -22.86 -56.89 -11.48
CA ILE A 64 -23.77 -56.62 -10.35
C ILE A 64 -24.84 -57.72 -10.29
N ASP A 65 -24.85 -58.47 -9.19
CA ASP A 65 -25.82 -59.57 -9.00
C ASP A 65 -27.21 -59.06 -8.59
N ASP A 66 -27.29 -58.10 -7.66
CA ASP A 66 -28.54 -57.46 -7.22
C ASP A 66 -28.54 -55.95 -7.54
N PRO A 67 -29.24 -55.49 -8.59
CA PRO A 67 -29.30 -54.09 -8.97
C PRO A 67 -30.22 -53.23 -8.10
N VAL A 68 -31.00 -53.85 -7.20
CA VAL A 68 -31.96 -53.17 -6.31
C VAL A 68 -31.36 -52.90 -4.93
N HIS A 69 -30.53 -53.81 -4.42
CA HIS A 69 -29.88 -53.70 -3.11
C HIS A 69 -28.36 -53.61 -3.25
N LEU A 70 -27.86 -52.40 -3.50
CA LEU A 70 -26.43 -52.15 -3.61
C LEU A 70 -25.81 -51.97 -2.22
N GLN A 71 -24.62 -52.56 -2.01
CA GLN A 71 -23.89 -52.39 -0.75
C GLN A 71 -23.32 -50.97 -0.64
N PRO A 72 -23.66 -50.18 0.40
CA PRO A 72 -23.07 -48.86 0.62
C PRO A 72 -21.53 -48.95 0.72
N GLY A 73 -20.82 -48.00 0.11
CA GLY A 73 -19.36 -48.00 0.02
C GLY A 73 -18.77 -48.83 -1.13
N SER A 74 -19.55 -49.71 -1.77
CA SER A 74 -19.11 -50.39 -3.00
C SER A 74 -18.95 -49.41 -4.16
N THR A 75 -18.21 -49.81 -5.21
CA THR A 75 -17.92 -48.93 -6.35
C THR A 75 -18.53 -49.43 -7.65
N ILE A 76 -19.03 -48.49 -8.46
CA ILE A 76 -19.60 -48.75 -9.78
C ILE A 76 -18.85 -47.92 -10.81
N ARG A 77 -18.30 -48.58 -11.83
CA ARG A 77 -17.68 -47.97 -12.99
C ARG A 77 -18.75 -47.57 -13.98
N ILE A 78 -18.78 -46.28 -14.31
CA ILE A 78 -19.71 -45.69 -15.27
C ILE A 78 -18.88 -45.07 -16.39
N PRO A 79 -18.89 -45.63 -17.62
CA PRO A 79 -18.15 -45.09 -18.74
C PRO A 79 -18.52 -43.62 -18.98
N PHE A 80 -17.51 -42.77 -19.17
CA PHE A 80 -17.70 -41.32 -19.33
C PHE A 80 -18.70 -40.98 -20.43
N ASP A 81 -18.67 -41.72 -21.54
CA ASP A 81 -19.60 -41.50 -22.66
C ASP A 81 -21.05 -41.82 -22.35
N TRP A 82 -21.33 -42.54 -21.25
CA TRP A 82 -22.70 -42.87 -20.83
C TRP A 82 -23.28 -41.81 -19.90
N LEU A 83 -22.46 -40.90 -19.39
CA LEU A 83 -22.90 -39.84 -18.48
C LEU A 83 -23.77 -38.80 -19.19
N LYS A 84 -24.79 -38.34 -18.46
CA LYS A 84 -25.66 -37.24 -18.87
C LYS A 84 -24.84 -35.96 -18.98
N LYS A 85 -24.86 -35.30 -20.12
CA LYS A 85 -24.23 -33.99 -20.32
C LYS A 85 -25.28 -32.91 -20.14
N GLY A 86 -24.96 -31.85 -19.42
CA GLY A 86 -25.84 -30.70 -19.22
C GLY A 86 -25.09 -29.39 -19.35
N ALA A 87 -25.78 -28.36 -19.81
CA ALA A 87 -25.23 -27.01 -19.78
C ALA A 87 -24.95 -26.58 -18.34
N SER A 88 -23.85 -25.87 -18.16
CA SER A 88 -23.48 -25.20 -16.92
C SER A 88 -23.50 -23.69 -17.12
N MET A 89 -23.25 -22.95 -16.04
CA MET A 89 -23.23 -21.50 -16.03
C MET A 89 -22.17 -21.00 -15.04
N ALA A 90 -21.63 -19.82 -15.32
CA ALA A 90 -20.81 -19.07 -14.39
C ALA A 90 -21.66 -17.97 -13.75
N ARG A 91 -21.24 -17.47 -12.59
CA ARG A 91 -21.90 -16.35 -11.90
C ARG A 91 -20.90 -15.23 -11.63
N LEU A 92 -21.27 -13.99 -11.94
CA LEU A 92 -20.56 -12.81 -11.49
C LEU A 92 -20.70 -12.69 -9.97
N ILE A 93 -19.61 -12.81 -9.22
CA ILE A 93 -19.62 -12.73 -7.76
C ILE A 93 -19.07 -11.40 -7.23
N ALA A 94 -18.34 -10.65 -8.06
CA ALA A 94 -17.84 -9.32 -7.74
C ALA A 94 -17.69 -8.51 -9.04
N VAL A 95 -17.94 -7.20 -8.93
CA VAL A 95 -17.77 -6.20 -9.99
C VAL A 95 -17.25 -4.93 -9.33
N SER A 96 -16.16 -4.37 -9.86
CA SER A 96 -15.60 -3.07 -9.47
C SER A 96 -15.34 -2.25 -10.73
N GLY A 97 -15.74 -0.98 -10.72
CA GLY A 97 -15.74 -0.13 -11.90
C GLY A 97 -16.82 -0.50 -12.92
N GLU A 98 -16.52 -0.30 -14.20
CA GLU A 98 -17.43 -0.52 -15.32
C GLU A 98 -17.05 -1.78 -16.11
N ALA A 99 -18.02 -2.66 -16.30
CA ALA A 99 -17.86 -3.85 -17.11
C ALA A 99 -19.17 -4.14 -17.84
N VAL A 100 -19.06 -4.77 -19.01
CA VAL A 100 -20.20 -5.13 -19.84
C VAL A 100 -20.12 -6.59 -20.26
N VAL A 101 -21.29 -7.19 -20.46
CA VAL A 101 -21.47 -8.54 -20.96
C VAL A 101 -22.25 -8.48 -22.27
N PHE A 102 -21.79 -9.20 -23.28
CA PHE A 102 -22.50 -9.41 -24.53
C PHE A 102 -23.04 -10.84 -24.52
N ARG A 103 -24.35 -10.99 -24.79
CA ARG A 103 -24.98 -12.31 -24.84
C ARG A 103 -24.67 -12.98 -26.16
N ASN A 104 -24.08 -14.18 -26.11
CA ASN A 104 -23.66 -14.91 -27.31
C ASN A 104 -22.81 -13.99 -28.22
N LYS A 105 -22.90 -14.15 -29.55
CA LYS A 105 -22.28 -13.26 -30.55
C LYS A 105 -23.03 -11.93 -30.76
N GLY A 106 -23.80 -11.46 -29.76
CA GLY A 106 -24.52 -10.20 -29.82
C GLY A 106 -23.60 -8.97 -29.72
N VAL A 107 -24.07 -7.83 -30.23
CA VAL A 107 -23.31 -6.56 -30.23
C VAL A 107 -23.79 -5.55 -29.20
N THR A 108 -24.94 -5.79 -28.56
CA THR A 108 -25.49 -4.90 -27.53
C THR A 108 -24.87 -5.20 -26.17
N PRO A 109 -24.18 -4.23 -25.53
CA PRO A 109 -23.60 -4.42 -24.21
C PRO A 109 -24.68 -4.40 -23.11
N ILE A 110 -24.56 -5.32 -22.15
CA ILE A 110 -25.36 -5.35 -20.93
C ILE A 110 -24.44 -5.02 -19.77
N LYS A 111 -24.78 -4.05 -18.93
CA LYS A 111 -24.00 -3.73 -17.74
C LYS A 111 -23.82 -4.96 -16.85
N ALA A 112 -22.57 -5.29 -16.55
CA ALA A 112 -22.24 -6.39 -15.64
C ALA A 112 -22.67 -6.01 -14.22
N VAL A 113 -23.40 -6.91 -13.55
CA VAL A 113 -23.83 -6.74 -12.17
C VAL A 113 -23.58 -8.02 -11.37
N VAL A 114 -23.31 -7.85 -10.07
CA VAL A 114 -23.14 -8.98 -9.16
C VAL A 114 -24.40 -9.85 -9.15
N GLY A 115 -24.22 -11.16 -9.21
CA GLY A 115 -25.29 -12.16 -9.28
C GLY A 115 -25.69 -12.56 -10.69
N MET A 116 -25.28 -11.83 -11.73
CA MET A 116 -25.60 -12.17 -13.12
C MET A 116 -24.99 -13.54 -13.50
N PHE A 117 -25.81 -14.38 -14.13
CA PHE A 117 -25.38 -15.65 -14.74
C PHE A 117 -24.85 -15.44 -16.15
N LEU A 118 -23.82 -16.21 -16.51
CA LEU A 118 -23.21 -16.24 -17.83
C LEU A 118 -23.19 -17.66 -18.37
N TRP A 119 -23.40 -17.77 -19.68
CA TRP A 119 -23.49 -19.03 -20.41
C TRP A 119 -22.39 -19.15 -21.47
N SER A 120 -22.29 -20.34 -22.06
CA SER A 120 -21.44 -20.55 -23.23
C SER A 120 -21.73 -19.52 -24.33
N ASN A 121 -20.67 -19.02 -24.95
CA ASN A 121 -20.59 -17.95 -25.94
C ASN A 121 -20.81 -16.52 -25.42
N ASP A 122 -21.09 -16.31 -24.13
CA ASP A 122 -21.12 -14.94 -23.60
C ASP A 122 -19.71 -14.33 -23.58
N ARG A 123 -19.64 -13.03 -23.84
CA ARG A 123 -18.40 -12.25 -23.79
C ARG A 123 -18.45 -11.23 -22.66
N VAL A 124 -17.35 -11.09 -21.92
CA VAL A 124 -17.17 -10.13 -20.84
C VAL A 124 -16.06 -9.15 -21.23
N GLN A 125 -16.31 -7.86 -21.03
CA GLN A 125 -15.36 -6.80 -21.30
C GLN A 125 -15.26 -5.87 -20.09
N THR A 126 -14.03 -5.57 -19.67
CA THR A 126 -13.69 -4.62 -18.60
C THR A 126 -12.94 -3.42 -19.18
N VAL A 127 -13.20 -2.23 -18.66
CA VAL A 127 -12.46 -1.01 -19.05
C VAL A 127 -11.34 -0.71 -18.04
N THR A 128 -10.59 0.38 -18.26
CA THR A 128 -9.54 0.85 -17.36
C THR A 128 -10.04 0.97 -15.92
N GLY A 129 -9.25 0.51 -14.95
CA GLY A 129 -9.59 0.55 -13.53
C GLY A 129 -10.73 -0.39 -13.08
N SER A 130 -11.25 -1.22 -13.98
CA SER A 130 -12.41 -2.08 -13.71
C SER A 130 -12.01 -3.55 -13.63
N ASN A 131 -12.75 -4.35 -12.85
CA ASN A 131 -12.51 -5.79 -12.75
C ASN A 131 -13.79 -6.53 -12.38
N VAL A 132 -13.86 -7.80 -12.77
CA VAL A 132 -14.97 -8.69 -12.45
C VAL A 132 -14.48 -10.07 -12.07
N THR A 133 -15.15 -10.72 -11.13
CA THR A 133 -14.83 -12.11 -10.75
C THR A 133 -15.99 -13.03 -11.09
N LEU A 134 -15.68 -14.08 -11.85
CA LEU A 134 -16.58 -15.17 -12.17
C LEU A 134 -16.35 -16.35 -11.24
N LYS A 135 -17.43 -16.96 -10.78
CA LYS A 135 -17.42 -18.26 -10.10
C LYS A 135 -18.09 -19.31 -10.98
N PHE A 136 -17.40 -20.43 -11.19
CA PHE A 136 -17.88 -21.56 -11.99
C PHE A 136 -18.54 -22.63 -11.11
N ALA A 137 -19.20 -23.60 -11.74
CA ALA A 137 -19.97 -24.64 -11.06
C ALA A 137 -19.12 -25.61 -10.22
N ASP A 138 -17.84 -25.77 -10.56
CA ASP A 138 -16.84 -26.50 -9.78
C ASP A 138 -16.30 -25.70 -8.58
N GLY A 139 -16.71 -24.44 -8.44
CA GLY A 139 -16.23 -23.53 -7.40
C GLY A 139 -14.97 -22.75 -7.79
N SER A 140 -14.38 -23.00 -8.96
CA SER A 140 -13.25 -22.24 -9.49
C SER A 140 -13.62 -20.77 -9.65
N GLU A 141 -12.67 -19.87 -9.38
CA GLU A 141 -12.85 -18.42 -9.48
C GLU A 141 -11.85 -17.84 -10.51
N VAL A 142 -12.35 -16.94 -11.38
CA VAL A 142 -11.54 -16.22 -12.37
C VAL A 142 -11.78 -14.73 -12.21
N LEU A 143 -10.75 -14.00 -11.81
CA LEU A 143 -10.72 -12.55 -11.75
C LEU A 143 -10.25 -12.01 -13.11
N ILE A 144 -11.14 -11.32 -13.81
CA ILE A 144 -10.85 -10.58 -15.04
C ILE A 144 -10.50 -9.15 -14.65
N GLN A 145 -9.29 -8.71 -14.98
CA GLN A 145 -8.78 -7.40 -14.56
C GLN A 145 -9.06 -6.34 -15.61
N ALA A 146 -8.54 -5.14 -15.43
CA ALA A 146 -8.80 -4.01 -16.32
C ALA A 146 -8.39 -4.32 -17.77
N GLU A 147 -9.08 -3.67 -18.71
CA GLU A 147 -8.73 -3.69 -20.14
C GLU A 147 -8.65 -5.11 -20.72
N SER A 148 -9.63 -5.94 -20.36
CA SER A 148 -9.66 -7.35 -20.74
C SER A 148 -10.93 -7.70 -21.50
N GLU A 149 -10.79 -8.57 -22.50
CA GLU A 149 -11.89 -9.16 -23.23
C GLU A 149 -11.79 -10.69 -23.15
N MET A 150 -12.81 -11.31 -22.55
CA MET A 150 -12.86 -12.76 -22.37
C MET A 150 -14.18 -13.32 -22.90
N VAL A 151 -14.10 -14.40 -23.66
CA VAL A 151 -15.26 -15.15 -24.15
C VAL A 151 -15.34 -16.48 -23.42
N ILE A 152 -16.53 -16.77 -22.91
CA ILE A 152 -16.84 -18.08 -22.34
C ILE A 152 -17.09 -19.01 -23.53
N GLY A 153 -16.17 -19.93 -23.81
CA GLY A 153 -16.33 -20.85 -24.94
C GLY A 153 -17.39 -21.91 -24.66
N LYS A 154 -17.16 -22.77 -23.66
CA LYS A 154 -18.03 -23.91 -23.37
C LYS A 154 -18.08 -24.18 -21.87
N LEU A 155 -19.28 -24.25 -21.32
CA LEU A 155 -19.56 -24.62 -19.93
C LEU A 155 -20.46 -25.85 -19.87
N MET A 156 -19.92 -26.99 -19.44
CA MET A 156 -20.67 -28.24 -19.28
C MET A 156 -20.50 -28.82 -17.89
N ARG A 157 -21.50 -29.62 -17.48
CA ARG A 157 -21.44 -30.51 -16.32
C ARG A 157 -21.87 -31.92 -16.72
N TYR A 158 -21.32 -32.91 -16.03
CA TYR A 158 -21.60 -34.32 -16.27
C TYR A 158 -22.38 -34.91 -15.10
N GLY A 159 -23.65 -35.24 -15.32
CA GLY A 159 -24.55 -35.82 -14.33
C GLY A 159 -24.55 -35.06 -13.00
N ALA A 160 -24.56 -35.79 -11.90
CA ALA A 160 -24.30 -35.27 -10.57
C ALA A 160 -22.90 -35.64 -10.07
N THR A 161 -21.95 -35.83 -11.00
CA THR A 161 -20.60 -36.34 -10.70
C THR A 161 -19.66 -35.29 -10.08
N GLY A 162 -20.03 -34.01 -10.19
CA GLY A 162 -19.14 -32.88 -9.89
C GLY A 162 -18.20 -32.51 -11.04
N MET A 163 -18.02 -33.37 -12.05
CA MET A 163 -17.15 -33.08 -13.20
C MET A 163 -17.74 -31.97 -14.09
N THR A 164 -16.87 -31.04 -14.46
CA THR A 164 -17.19 -29.88 -15.31
C THR A 164 -16.18 -29.75 -16.45
N GLU A 165 -16.64 -29.23 -17.57
CA GLU A 165 -15.78 -28.78 -18.66
C GLU A 165 -15.96 -27.27 -18.79
N THR A 166 -14.89 -26.53 -18.52
CA THR A 166 -14.83 -25.07 -18.60
C THR A 166 -13.77 -24.69 -19.63
N ASN A 167 -14.21 -24.19 -20.78
CA ASN A 167 -13.34 -23.65 -21.82
C ASN A 167 -13.55 -22.15 -21.90
N LEU A 168 -12.50 -21.38 -21.64
CA LEU A 168 -12.47 -19.93 -21.74
C LEU A 168 -11.54 -19.51 -22.88
N ARG A 169 -11.78 -18.32 -23.41
CA ARG A 169 -10.91 -17.71 -24.42
C ARG A 169 -10.63 -16.26 -24.01
N LEU A 170 -9.36 -15.93 -23.83
CA LEU A 170 -8.89 -14.58 -23.50
C LEU A 170 -8.38 -13.93 -24.78
N GLU A 171 -9.07 -12.89 -25.25
CA GLU A 171 -8.71 -12.18 -26.47
C GLU A 171 -7.64 -11.12 -26.20
N SER A 172 -7.75 -10.45 -25.06
CA SER A 172 -6.84 -9.39 -24.63
C SER A 172 -6.93 -9.17 -23.13
N GLY A 173 -5.88 -8.56 -22.56
CA GLY A 173 -5.82 -8.21 -21.16
C GLY A 173 -5.31 -9.35 -20.31
N ARG A 174 -5.84 -9.53 -19.10
CA ARG A 174 -5.26 -10.45 -18.12
C ARG A 174 -6.28 -10.96 -17.11
N ILE A 175 -6.06 -12.19 -16.67
CA ILE A 175 -6.91 -12.86 -15.69
C ILE A 175 -6.07 -13.59 -14.64
N HIS A 176 -6.60 -13.65 -13.42
CA HIS A 176 -6.06 -14.46 -12.32
C HIS A 176 -7.05 -15.60 -12.04
N ASN A 177 -6.56 -16.83 -12.16
CA ASN A 177 -7.36 -18.05 -12.06
C ASN A 177 -7.02 -18.80 -10.78
N LYS A 178 -8.04 -19.20 -10.02
CA LYS A 178 -7.95 -20.10 -8.87
C LYS A 178 -8.85 -21.30 -9.12
N ILE A 179 -8.25 -22.41 -9.55
CA ILE A 179 -8.96 -23.59 -10.03
C ILE A 179 -9.09 -24.62 -8.91
N ILE A 180 -10.31 -25.07 -8.63
CA ILE A 180 -10.57 -26.13 -7.66
C ILE A 180 -10.21 -27.50 -8.28
N PRO A 181 -9.46 -28.36 -7.56
CA PRO A 181 -9.17 -29.70 -8.07
C PRO A 181 -10.45 -30.53 -8.11
N VAL A 182 -10.88 -30.90 -9.32
CA VAL A 182 -11.97 -31.85 -9.53
C VAL A 182 -11.42 -33.10 -10.21
N SER A 183 -11.61 -34.25 -9.56
CA SER A 183 -11.21 -35.55 -10.08
C SER A 183 -12.17 -36.05 -11.15
N GLY A 184 -11.66 -36.84 -12.09
CA GLY A 184 -12.45 -37.53 -13.10
C GLY A 184 -12.05 -37.20 -14.55
N PRO A 185 -12.39 -38.09 -15.50
CA PRO A 185 -11.98 -37.98 -16.90
C PRO A 185 -12.64 -36.80 -17.63
N GLY A 186 -13.79 -36.34 -17.15
CA GLY A 186 -14.53 -35.22 -17.71
C GLY A 186 -14.13 -33.84 -17.19
N SER A 187 -13.33 -33.79 -16.12
CA SER A 187 -12.96 -32.54 -15.45
C SER A 187 -11.84 -31.85 -16.21
N ARG A 188 -12.18 -30.77 -16.90
CA ARG A 188 -11.28 -30.01 -17.78
C ARG A 188 -11.49 -28.51 -17.57
N PHE A 189 -10.39 -27.80 -17.31
CA PHE A 189 -10.35 -26.36 -17.27
C PHE A 189 -9.28 -25.88 -18.25
N GLU A 190 -9.72 -25.26 -19.35
CA GLU A 190 -8.85 -24.76 -20.41
C GLU A 190 -9.07 -23.28 -20.65
N ILE A 191 -7.98 -22.55 -20.82
CA ILE A 191 -7.98 -21.16 -21.26
C ILE A 191 -7.19 -21.08 -22.55
N ARG A 192 -7.83 -20.58 -23.61
CA ARG A 192 -7.23 -20.35 -24.92
C ARG A 192 -6.87 -18.89 -25.06
N THR A 193 -5.67 -18.61 -25.50
CA THR A 193 -5.23 -17.30 -25.96
C THR A 193 -4.93 -17.39 -27.47
N PRO A 194 -4.62 -16.28 -28.16
CA PRO A 194 -4.23 -16.33 -29.57
C PRO A 194 -2.98 -17.17 -29.83
N SER A 195 -2.07 -17.30 -28.87
CA SER A 195 -0.79 -17.99 -29.03
C SER A 195 -0.66 -19.32 -28.28
N ALA A 196 -1.60 -19.69 -27.40
CA ALA A 196 -1.46 -20.89 -26.59
C ALA A 196 -2.79 -21.43 -26.02
N VAL A 197 -2.74 -22.67 -25.55
CA VAL A 197 -3.82 -23.30 -24.75
C VAL A 197 -3.25 -23.72 -23.40
N ALA A 198 -3.74 -23.11 -22.33
CA ALA A 198 -3.38 -23.44 -20.96
C ALA A 198 -4.45 -24.36 -20.34
N ALA A 199 -4.08 -25.59 -20.01
CA ALA A 199 -4.90 -26.55 -19.28
C ALA A 199 -4.40 -26.69 -17.84
N ALA A 200 -5.32 -26.68 -16.88
CA ALA A 200 -4.96 -26.71 -15.46
C ALA A 200 -5.92 -27.57 -14.63
N ARG A 201 -5.44 -28.09 -13.50
CA ARG A 201 -6.23 -28.84 -12.51
C ARG A 201 -5.68 -28.57 -11.12
N GLY A 202 -6.48 -27.93 -10.26
CA GLY A 202 -6.05 -27.61 -8.89
C GLY A 202 -4.87 -26.64 -8.86
N THR A 203 -4.98 -25.54 -9.60
CA THR A 203 -3.86 -24.64 -9.90
C THR A 203 -4.27 -23.20 -9.63
N GLU A 204 -3.35 -22.39 -9.12
CA GLU A 204 -3.46 -20.94 -9.11
C GLU A 204 -2.44 -20.35 -10.08
N TYR A 205 -2.90 -19.59 -11.07
CA TYR A 205 -2.04 -19.04 -12.11
C TYR A 205 -2.62 -17.76 -12.71
N ARG A 206 -1.75 -16.94 -13.29
CA ARG A 206 -2.13 -15.78 -14.09
C ARG A 206 -1.87 -16.08 -15.55
N ILE A 207 -2.73 -15.56 -16.41
CA ILE A 207 -2.54 -15.60 -17.85
C ILE A 207 -2.97 -14.26 -18.44
N GLY A 208 -2.25 -13.78 -19.44
CA GLY A 208 -2.58 -12.56 -20.14
C GLY A 208 -2.23 -12.62 -21.61
N THR A 209 -2.84 -11.72 -22.37
CA THR A 209 -2.71 -11.59 -23.80
C THR A 209 -2.51 -10.11 -24.14
N ALA A 210 -1.39 -9.82 -24.78
CA ALA A 210 -1.07 -8.48 -25.26
C ALA A 210 -1.81 -8.20 -26.58
N PRO A 211 -1.95 -6.92 -26.99
CA PRO A 211 -2.64 -6.56 -28.22
C PRO A 211 -2.04 -7.17 -29.50
N ASP A 212 -0.77 -7.57 -29.48
CA ASP A 212 -0.09 -8.24 -30.59
C ASP A 212 -0.35 -9.76 -30.65
N GLY A 213 -1.19 -10.28 -29.74
CA GLY A 213 -1.52 -11.70 -29.64
C GLY A 213 -0.50 -12.54 -28.87
N SER A 214 0.62 -11.96 -28.45
CA SER A 214 1.54 -12.65 -27.52
C SER A 214 0.85 -12.89 -26.18
N SER A 215 1.16 -14.02 -25.55
CA SER A 215 0.55 -14.38 -24.27
C SER A 215 1.58 -14.83 -23.27
N TRP A 216 1.33 -14.54 -22.00
CA TRP A 216 2.15 -14.99 -20.89
C TRP A 216 1.33 -15.81 -19.91
N THR A 217 1.96 -16.82 -19.31
CA THR A 217 1.38 -17.67 -18.26
C THR A 217 2.33 -17.73 -17.08
N GLU A 218 1.82 -17.60 -15.87
CA GLU A 218 2.61 -17.54 -14.63
C GLU A 218 1.97 -18.43 -13.56
N VAL A 219 2.68 -19.48 -13.13
CA VAL A 219 2.12 -20.48 -12.22
C VAL A 219 2.49 -20.16 -10.78
N LEU A 220 1.50 -19.90 -9.94
CA LEU A 220 1.67 -19.51 -8.53
C LEU A 220 1.55 -20.71 -7.57
N ALA A 221 0.70 -21.68 -7.92
CA ALA A 221 0.54 -22.95 -7.22
C ALA A 221 0.04 -24.04 -8.17
N GLY A 222 0.44 -25.30 -7.95
CA GLY A 222 0.10 -26.41 -8.84
C GLY A 222 0.95 -26.43 -10.11
N ALA A 223 0.34 -26.87 -11.22
CA ALA A 223 0.99 -26.90 -12.54
C ALA A 223 -0.01 -26.52 -13.66
N VAL A 224 0.52 -26.06 -14.79
CA VAL A 224 -0.23 -25.78 -16.02
C VAL A 224 0.42 -26.57 -17.16
N TRP A 225 -0.39 -27.26 -17.95
CA TRP A 225 0.02 -27.79 -19.25
C TRP A 225 -0.25 -26.72 -20.31
N LEU A 226 0.81 -26.25 -20.95
CA LEU A 226 0.77 -25.18 -21.93
C LEU A 226 1.09 -25.76 -23.30
N ASP A 227 0.09 -25.80 -24.17
CA ASP A 227 0.26 -26.17 -25.58
C ASP A 227 0.48 -24.90 -26.41
N SER A 228 1.61 -24.82 -27.08
CA SER A 228 1.95 -23.73 -27.99
C SER A 228 2.81 -24.24 -29.14
N SER A 229 2.53 -23.78 -30.36
CA SER A 229 3.26 -24.20 -31.57
C SER A 229 3.33 -25.74 -31.77
N GLY A 230 2.35 -26.50 -31.26
CA GLY A 230 2.29 -27.96 -31.38
C GLY A 230 3.15 -28.74 -30.38
N GLU A 231 3.79 -28.05 -29.43
CA GLU A 231 4.53 -28.64 -28.32
C GLU A 231 3.79 -28.36 -27.00
N THR A 232 3.72 -29.36 -26.13
CA THR A 232 3.08 -29.23 -24.80
C THR A 232 4.14 -29.22 -23.71
N ASP A 233 4.28 -28.09 -23.03
CA ASP A 233 5.15 -27.93 -21.88
C ASP A 233 4.36 -28.03 -20.57
N ARG A 234 5.00 -28.58 -19.53
CA ARG A 234 4.45 -28.58 -18.17
C ARG A 234 5.15 -27.51 -17.34
N LEU A 235 4.43 -26.43 -17.05
CA LEU A 235 4.88 -25.34 -16.20
C LEU A 235 4.55 -25.64 -14.74
N GLU A 236 5.58 -25.80 -13.94
CA GLU A 236 5.47 -25.98 -12.49
C GLU A 236 5.34 -24.63 -11.76
N ARG A 237 4.86 -24.69 -10.51
CA ARG A 237 4.85 -23.54 -9.59
C ARG A 237 6.18 -22.77 -9.61
N GLY A 238 6.08 -21.45 -9.66
CA GLY A 238 7.23 -20.54 -9.64
C GLY A 238 7.90 -20.37 -11.00
N TYR A 239 7.29 -20.88 -12.07
CA TYR A 239 7.72 -20.64 -13.45
C TYR A 239 6.62 -19.94 -14.25
N GLY A 240 7.05 -19.19 -15.26
CA GLY A 240 6.20 -18.64 -16.29
C GLY A 240 6.75 -18.90 -17.69
N SER A 241 5.94 -18.65 -18.71
CA SER A 241 6.33 -18.76 -20.11
C SER A 241 5.67 -17.64 -20.92
N ILE A 242 6.34 -17.24 -21.99
CA ILE A 242 5.85 -16.30 -22.98
C ILE A 242 5.75 -17.03 -24.31
N THR A 243 4.59 -16.93 -24.94
CA THR A 243 4.21 -17.60 -26.17
C THR A 243 3.83 -16.57 -27.23
N PHE A 244 4.01 -16.92 -28.49
CA PHE A 244 3.73 -16.04 -29.63
C PHE A 244 2.92 -16.81 -30.67
N PRO A 245 2.03 -16.16 -31.45
CA PRO A 245 1.19 -16.86 -32.43
C PRO A 245 2.00 -17.67 -33.46
N ASP A 246 3.08 -17.09 -33.99
CA ASP A 246 3.86 -17.67 -35.09
C ASP A 246 5.35 -17.88 -34.77
N LYS A 247 5.72 -17.89 -33.48
CA LYS A 247 7.11 -18.12 -33.04
C LYS A 247 7.14 -19.11 -31.90
N LYS A 248 8.25 -19.85 -31.79
CA LYS A 248 8.48 -20.74 -30.67
C LYS A 248 8.39 -19.98 -29.33
N PRO A 249 7.84 -20.61 -28.28
CA PRO A 249 7.79 -20.02 -26.96
C PRO A 249 9.20 -19.78 -26.41
N LEU A 250 9.32 -18.86 -25.46
CA LEU A 250 10.53 -18.77 -24.65
C LEU A 250 10.63 -19.99 -23.71
N PRO A 251 11.85 -20.45 -23.38
CA PRO A 251 12.03 -21.44 -22.33
C PRO A 251 11.37 -20.99 -21.03
N PRO A 252 10.85 -21.89 -20.18
CA PRO A 252 10.26 -21.53 -18.91
C PRO A 252 11.19 -20.64 -18.06
N ILE A 253 10.69 -19.47 -17.67
CA ILE A 253 11.41 -18.46 -16.88
C ILE A 253 11.00 -18.62 -15.42
N LYS A 254 11.98 -18.68 -14.52
CA LYS A 254 11.70 -18.69 -13.08
C LYS A 254 11.15 -17.34 -12.65
N LEU A 255 9.99 -17.35 -12.00
CA LEU A 255 9.34 -16.14 -11.48
C LEU A 255 10.17 -15.53 -10.35
N LEU A 256 10.17 -14.19 -10.30
CA LEU A 256 10.80 -13.45 -9.22
C LEU A 256 10.22 -13.87 -7.86
N GLN A 257 11.06 -13.87 -6.84
CA GLN A 257 10.62 -14.17 -5.47
C GLN A 257 9.70 -13.08 -4.95
N ALA A 258 8.84 -13.45 -4.00
CA ALA A 258 7.93 -12.49 -3.37
C ALA A 258 8.70 -11.51 -2.47
N PRO A 259 8.30 -10.23 -2.41
CA PRO A 259 8.92 -9.25 -1.51
C PRO A 259 8.63 -9.58 -0.05
N ASP A 260 9.54 -9.21 0.86
CA ASP A 260 9.25 -9.19 2.28
C ASP A 260 8.42 -7.94 2.63
N LEU A 261 7.24 -8.14 3.21
CA LEU A 261 6.31 -7.08 3.62
C LEU A 261 6.21 -6.93 5.14
N SER A 262 7.01 -7.67 5.92
CA SER A 262 6.96 -7.68 7.39
C SER A 262 7.23 -6.32 8.04
N LYS A 263 7.91 -5.42 7.32
CA LYS A 263 8.23 -4.05 7.77
C LYS A 263 7.09 -3.05 7.54
N LEU A 264 6.02 -3.43 6.83
CA LEU A 264 4.90 -2.54 6.54
C LEU A 264 4.03 -2.35 7.78
N SER A 265 3.54 -1.11 7.99
CA SER A 265 2.63 -0.82 9.09
C SER A 265 1.29 -1.55 8.91
N GLU A 266 0.75 -2.09 10.01
CA GLU A 266 -0.61 -2.62 10.05
C GLU A 266 -1.69 -1.52 10.18
N LYS A 267 -1.29 -0.29 10.52
CA LYS A 267 -2.19 0.85 10.72
C LYS A 267 -1.77 2.01 9.83
N ILE A 268 -2.68 2.52 9.02
CA ILE A 268 -2.45 3.64 8.11
C ILE A 268 -3.34 4.80 8.52
N CYS A 269 -2.71 5.89 8.93
CA CYS A 269 -3.38 7.08 9.47
C CYS A 269 -3.24 8.30 8.55
N LYS A 270 -2.69 8.15 7.34
CA LYS A 270 -2.42 9.25 6.40
C LYS A 270 -2.68 8.80 4.97
N ILE A 271 -3.09 9.73 4.13
CA ILE A 271 -3.33 9.51 2.70
C ILE A 271 -2.70 10.65 1.86
N PRO A 272 -2.24 10.36 0.62
CA PRO A 272 -1.89 9.02 0.15
C PRO A 272 -0.77 8.44 1.03
N PHE A 273 -0.75 7.11 1.21
CA PHE A 273 0.24 6.47 2.08
C PHE A 273 1.39 5.88 1.27
N PRO A 274 2.66 6.11 1.70
CA PRO A 274 3.80 5.47 1.07
C PRO A 274 3.87 3.99 1.47
N VAL A 275 4.23 3.15 0.52
CA VAL A 275 4.57 1.75 0.74
C VAL A 275 5.99 1.54 0.24
N LYS A 276 6.92 1.34 1.18
CA LYS A 276 8.34 1.13 0.89
C LYS A 276 8.68 -0.35 1.05
N ILE A 277 9.27 -0.92 0.00
CA ILE A 277 9.72 -2.32 -0.01
C ILE A 277 11.23 -2.40 -0.27
N ASP A 278 11.81 -3.55 0.04
CA ASP A 278 13.18 -3.85 -0.39
C ASP A 278 13.20 -4.25 -1.88
N SER A 279 14.33 -3.99 -2.56
CA SER A 279 14.47 -4.32 -3.98
C SER A 279 14.50 -5.83 -4.20
N ILE A 280 13.74 -6.33 -5.18
CA ILE A 280 13.77 -7.72 -5.61
C ILE A 280 14.79 -7.86 -6.76
N PRO A 281 15.81 -8.73 -6.65
CA PRO A 281 16.77 -8.95 -7.73
C PRO A 281 16.07 -9.34 -9.04
N GLY A 282 16.39 -8.63 -10.13
CA GLY A 282 15.79 -8.85 -11.44
C GLY A 282 14.46 -8.13 -11.69
N ALA A 283 13.88 -7.46 -10.69
CA ALA A 283 12.67 -6.65 -10.89
C ALA A 283 12.98 -5.31 -11.59
N ARG A 284 12.17 -4.96 -12.59
CA ARG A 284 12.15 -3.66 -13.26
C ARG A 284 10.98 -2.79 -12.84
N GLN A 285 9.88 -3.42 -12.47
CA GLN A 285 8.70 -2.75 -11.97
C GLN A 285 8.09 -3.58 -10.84
N TYR A 286 7.14 -2.99 -10.14
CA TYR A 286 6.37 -3.63 -9.09
C TYR A 286 4.89 -3.38 -9.37
N ARG A 287 4.06 -4.40 -9.21
CA ARG A 287 2.60 -4.22 -9.20
C ARG A 287 2.11 -4.25 -7.77
N MET A 288 1.27 -3.29 -7.40
CA MET A 288 0.54 -3.27 -6.14
C MET A 288 -0.95 -3.33 -6.39
N GLN A 289 -1.61 -4.25 -5.70
CA GLN A 289 -3.04 -4.44 -5.74
C GLN A 289 -3.62 -4.39 -4.33
N ILE A 290 -4.79 -3.77 -4.18
CA ILE A 290 -5.50 -3.67 -2.90
C ILE A 290 -6.93 -4.16 -3.06
N ALA A 291 -7.41 -4.97 -2.11
CA ALA A 291 -8.77 -5.47 -2.03
C ALA A 291 -9.32 -5.35 -0.61
N ALA A 292 -10.66 -5.37 -0.48
CA ALA A 292 -11.33 -5.44 0.81
C ALA A 292 -11.32 -6.85 1.42
N ASP A 293 -10.97 -7.87 0.63
CA ASP A 293 -10.97 -9.26 1.06
C ASP A 293 -9.65 -9.97 0.70
N HIS A 294 -9.25 -10.95 1.52
CA HIS A 294 -7.99 -11.66 1.34
C HIS A 294 -7.95 -12.61 0.14
N HIS A 295 -9.09 -12.86 -0.53
CA HIS A 295 -9.15 -13.63 -1.78
C HIS A 295 -9.00 -12.73 -3.01
N PHE A 296 -8.93 -11.40 -2.85
CA PHE A 296 -8.81 -10.44 -3.94
C PHE A 296 -9.91 -10.59 -5.01
N ARG A 297 -11.15 -10.89 -4.59
CA ARG A 297 -12.29 -11.04 -5.53
C ARG A 297 -12.69 -9.74 -6.20
N SER A 298 -12.37 -8.61 -5.58
CA SER A 298 -12.61 -7.28 -6.13
C SER A 298 -11.41 -6.41 -5.85
N LEU A 299 -10.76 -5.92 -6.90
CA LEU A 299 -9.65 -4.98 -6.77
C LEU A 299 -10.20 -3.56 -6.63
N LEU A 300 -9.77 -2.87 -5.58
CA LEU A 300 -10.01 -1.44 -5.35
C LEU A 300 -8.87 -0.59 -5.91
N PHE A 301 -7.69 -1.19 -6.05
CA PHE A 301 -6.50 -0.56 -6.58
C PHE A 301 -5.67 -1.58 -7.35
N ASP A 302 -5.11 -1.16 -8.48
CA ASP A 302 -4.18 -1.95 -9.29
C ASP A 302 -3.29 -0.99 -10.11
N LYS A 303 -2.01 -0.89 -9.74
CA LYS A 303 -1.04 -0.01 -10.39
C LYS A 303 0.34 -0.66 -10.45
N THR A 304 1.12 -0.26 -11.45
CA THR A 304 2.55 -0.59 -11.56
C THR A 304 3.41 0.63 -11.21
N PHE A 305 4.60 0.35 -10.67
CA PHE A 305 5.57 1.34 -10.23
C PHE A 305 6.98 0.95 -10.71
N PRO A 306 7.82 1.90 -11.16
CA PRO A 306 9.16 1.60 -11.66
C PRO A 306 10.22 1.36 -10.57
N GLY A 307 9.87 1.53 -9.30
CA GLY A 307 10.81 1.43 -8.18
C GLY A 307 10.15 0.95 -6.89
N THR A 308 10.90 0.99 -5.79
CA THR A 308 10.51 0.43 -4.50
C THR A 308 9.75 1.39 -3.58
N ASN A 309 9.49 2.61 -4.05
CA ASN A 309 8.61 3.58 -3.40
C ASN A 309 7.26 3.58 -4.12
N LEU A 310 6.28 2.91 -3.53
CA LEU A 310 4.92 2.79 -4.05
C LEU A 310 3.99 3.73 -3.27
N TRP A 311 2.82 4.01 -3.84
CA TRP A 311 1.83 4.91 -3.23
C TRP A 311 0.44 4.29 -3.28
N GLY A 312 -0.21 4.23 -2.13
CA GLY A 312 -1.60 3.77 -2.00
C GLY A 312 -2.61 4.88 -2.31
N PRO A 313 -3.84 4.52 -2.73
CA PRO A 313 -4.89 5.48 -2.99
C PRO A 313 -5.52 6.01 -1.70
N ASP A 314 -6.40 6.99 -1.84
CA ASP A 314 -7.37 7.30 -0.80
C ASP A 314 -8.38 6.15 -0.68
N LEU A 315 -8.54 5.63 0.54
CA LEU A 315 -9.48 4.56 0.87
C LEU A 315 -10.31 4.99 2.10
N PRO A 316 -11.60 4.61 2.17
CA PRO A 316 -12.37 4.73 3.39
C PRO A 316 -11.71 4.01 4.56
N ASN A 317 -12.11 4.36 5.78
CA ASN A 317 -11.66 3.63 6.96
C ASN A 317 -12.14 2.17 6.91
N GLY A 318 -11.28 1.23 7.26
CA GLY A 318 -11.59 -0.20 7.20
C GLY A 318 -10.36 -1.10 7.06
N VAL A 319 -10.60 -2.40 7.07
CA VAL A 319 -9.56 -3.43 6.92
C VAL A 319 -9.40 -3.80 5.45
N TYR A 320 -8.16 -3.83 4.99
CA TYR A 320 -7.81 -4.14 3.60
C TYR A 320 -6.64 -5.12 3.53
N PHE A 321 -6.48 -5.71 2.35
CA PHE A 321 -5.38 -6.58 1.99
C PHE A 321 -4.68 -6.00 0.78
N LEU A 322 -3.38 -5.73 0.89
CA LEU A 322 -2.53 -5.40 -0.25
C LEU A 322 -1.71 -6.61 -0.66
N ARG A 323 -1.43 -6.76 -1.95
CA ARG A 323 -0.44 -7.70 -2.46
C ARG A 323 0.52 -7.02 -3.41
N ILE A 324 1.78 -7.42 -3.36
CA ILE A 324 2.86 -6.84 -4.15
C ILE A 324 3.72 -7.95 -4.75
N ASN A 325 4.07 -7.80 -6.03
CA ASN A 325 5.06 -8.62 -6.72
C ASN A 325 5.96 -7.77 -7.61
N GLY A 326 7.17 -8.26 -7.86
CA GLY A 326 8.05 -7.72 -8.90
C GLY A 326 7.58 -8.11 -10.30
N ILE A 327 8.07 -7.38 -11.30
CA ILE A 327 7.90 -7.64 -12.73
C ILE A 327 9.29 -7.66 -13.35
N ASP A 328 9.63 -8.70 -14.09
CA ASP A 328 10.96 -8.88 -14.69
C ASP A 328 11.15 -8.09 -16.00
N ASN A 329 12.31 -8.27 -16.66
CA ASN A 329 12.62 -7.64 -17.94
C ASN A 329 11.71 -8.07 -19.09
N ASN A 330 11.06 -9.24 -18.98
CA ASN A 330 10.18 -9.80 -20.00
C ASN A 330 8.70 -9.44 -19.74
N GLY A 331 8.42 -8.70 -18.66
CA GLY A 331 7.06 -8.36 -18.24
C GLY A 331 6.36 -9.44 -17.42
N LEU A 332 7.04 -10.54 -17.08
CA LEU A 332 6.47 -11.59 -16.22
C LEU A 332 6.40 -11.11 -14.78
N GLU A 333 5.27 -11.35 -14.15
CA GLU A 333 5.03 -11.04 -12.77
C GLU A 333 5.52 -12.17 -11.85
N GLY A 334 6.31 -11.78 -10.85
CA GLY A 334 6.81 -12.67 -9.80
C GLY A 334 5.74 -13.20 -8.86
N LEU A 335 6.17 -14.03 -7.91
CA LEU A 335 5.36 -14.40 -6.75
C LEU A 335 5.01 -13.14 -5.94
N TYR A 336 3.84 -13.14 -5.32
CA TYR A 336 3.37 -12.03 -4.49
C TYR A 336 3.41 -12.36 -3.00
N SER A 337 3.59 -11.33 -2.18
CA SER A 337 3.31 -11.35 -0.75
C SER A 337 2.05 -10.56 -0.46
N VAL A 338 1.32 -10.93 0.60
CA VAL A 338 0.10 -10.25 1.05
C VAL A 338 0.36 -9.60 2.40
N HIS A 339 -0.11 -8.37 2.58
CA HIS A 339 -0.09 -7.65 3.86
C HIS A 339 -1.48 -7.15 4.21
N ARG A 340 -1.89 -7.36 5.46
CA ARG A 340 -3.17 -6.87 5.99
C ARG A 340 -2.92 -5.56 6.72
N PHE A 341 -3.75 -4.55 6.44
CA PHE A 341 -3.68 -3.27 7.14
C PHE A 341 -5.07 -2.72 7.45
N ASN A 342 -5.13 -1.80 8.40
CA ASN A 342 -6.32 -1.06 8.79
C ASN A 342 -6.14 0.42 8.42
N MET A 343 -7.03 0.92 7.58
CA MET A 343 -7.13 2.33 7.21
C MET A 343 -7.93 3.09 8.26
N VAL A 344 -7.33 4.13 8.81
CA VAL A 344 -7.92 5.05 9.81
C VAL A 344 -7.46 6.48 9.53
N ALA A 345 -7.45 6.85 8.25
CA ALA A 345 -6.99 8.15 7.78
C ALA A 345 -8.11 9.20 7.70
N HIS A 346 -9.36 8.79 7.85
CA HIS A 346 -10.53 9.67 7.76
C HIS A 346 -11.18 9.93 9.12
N PRO A 347 -11.76 11.13 9.33
CA PRO A 347 -11.62 12.31 8.47
C PRO A 347 -10.18 12.86 8.46
N VAL A 348 -9.71 13.35 7.31
CA VAL A 348 -8.36 13.91 7.18
C VAL A 348 -8.22 15.13 8.11
N PRO A 349 -7.10 15.27 8.85
CA PRO A 349 -6.87 16.42 9.71
C PRO A 349 -6.81 17.71 8.89
N PRO A 350 -7.25 18.85 9.44
CA PRO A 350 -7.10 20.13 8.78
C PRO A 350 -5.61 20.51 8.68
N THR A 351 -5.28 21.37 7.72
CA THR A 351 -3.93 21.90 7.56
C THR A 351 -3.73 23.04 8.55
N PRO A 352 -2.76 22.94 9.47
CA PRO A 352 -2.45 24.05 10.37
C PRO A 352 -1.86 25.24 9.58
N LEU A 353 -2.33 26.47 9.87
CA LEU A 353 -1.94 27.69 9.14
C LEU A 353 -1.21 28.73 10.00
N SER A 354 -1.61 28.90 11.26
CA SER A 354 -0.97 29.84 12.20
C SER A 354 -1.09 29.32 13.63
N PRO A 355 -0.07 29.48 14.49
CA PRO A 355 1.29 29.91 14.17
C PRO A 355 1.95 28.97 13.14
N VAL A 356 2.75 29.51 12.21
CA VAL A 356 3.48 28.67 11.24
C VAL A 356 4.52 27.82 11.96
N ILE A 357 5.05 26.79 11.28
CA ILE A 357 6.13 25.97 11.84
C ILE A 357 7.33 26.85 12.19
N ASP A 358 7.87 26.64 13.39
CA ASP A 358 8.98 27.40 13.96
C ASP A 358 8.71 28.90 14.17
N ALA A 359 7.44 29.30 14.24
CA ALA A 359 7.07 30.66 14.58
C ALA A 359 7.63 31.07 15.95
N VAL A 360 8.02 32.34 16.06
CA VAL A 360 8.54 32.96 17.28
C VAL A 360 7.62 34.12 17.65
N MET A 361 7.24 34.24 18.92
CA MET A 361 6.31 35.28 19.39
C MET A 361 6.71 35.82 20.77
N GLU A 362 6.50 37.11 20.99
CA GLU A 362 6.77 37.80 22.26
C GLU A 362 5.52 37.87 23.16
N ASP A 363 4.33 38.03 22.56
CA ASP A 363 3.07 38.15 23.30
C ASP A 363 2.65 36.82 23.97
N CYS A 364 3.14 35.69 23.48
CA CYS A 364 2.92 34.35 24.02
C CYS A 364 1.44 33.97 24.19
N GLN A 365 0.54 34.62 23.45
CA GLN A 365 -0.91 34.35 23.46
C GLN A 365 -1.42 34.13 22.02
N PRO A 366 -0.98 33.04 21.37
CA PRO A 366 -1.26 32.82 19.96
C PRO A 366 -2.75 32.63 19.67
N THR A 367 -3.14 33.04 18.47
CA THR A 367 -4.40 32.63 17.86
C THR A 367 -4.11 31.58 16.80
N PHE A 368 -4.59 30.36 17.05
CA PHE A 368 -4.41 29.22 16.18
C PHE A 368 -5.42 29.24 15.04
N ARG A 369 -4.98 28.97 13.81
CA ARG A 369 -5.83 28.94 12.62
C ARG A 369 -5.48 27.75 11.75
N TRP A 370 -6.48 27.18 11.10
CA TRP A 370 -6.31 26.03 10.21
C TRP A 370 -7.26 26.05 9.02
N SER A 371 -7.03 25.18 8.05
CA SER A 371 -7.88 25.07 6.88
C SER A 371 -9.24 24.45 7.21
N GLN A 372 -10.30 24.96 6.59
CA GLN A 372 -11.65 24.42 6.68
C GLN A 372 -12.06 23.76 5.37
N SER A 373 -12.59 22.53 5.45
CA SER A 373 -13.21 21.86 4.30
C SER A 373 -14.73 22.07 4.30
N LYS A 374 -15.40 21.77 3.18
CA LYS A 374 -16.86 21.90 3.09
C LYS A 374 -17.62 20.89 3.96
N GLU A 375 -17.02 19.71 4.16
CA GLU A 375 -17.66 18.55 4.80
C GLU A 375 -17.37 18.47 6.31
N ILE A 376 -16.21 18.97 6.75
CA ILE A 376 -15.78 18.93 8.15
C ILE A 376 -15.92 20.31 8.77
N LYS A 377 -16.69 20.38 9.86
CA LYS A 377 -16.94 21.61 10.63
C LYS A 377 -16.67 21.45 12.13
N ARG A 378 -16.09 20.33 12.55
CA ARG A 378 -15.79 20.06 13.96
C ARG A 378 -14.34 19.61 14.10
N TYR A 379 -13.66 20.18 15.08
CA TYR A 379 -12.24 19.96 15.30
C TYR A 379 -11.94 19.62 16.77
N HIS A 380 -10.83 18.89 16.95
CA HIS A 380 -10.21 18.63 18.23
C HIS A 380 -8.82 19.27 18.20
N PHE A 381 -8.61 20.26 19.06
CA PHE A 381 -7.36 20.98 19.21
C PHE A 381 -6.61 20.52 20.46
N GLN A 382 -5.30 20.31 20.33
CA GLN A 382 -4.42 20.03 21.45
C GLN A 382 -3.16 20.90 21.38
N LEU A 383 -2.75 21.42 22.54
CA LEU A 383 -1.51 22.15 22.78
C LEU A 383 -0.74 21.44 23.91
N ALA A 384 0.57 21.26 23.74
CA ALA A 384 1.46 20.61 24.68
C ALA A 384 2.82 21.31 24.73
N ASP A 385 3.57 21.02 25.78
CA ASP A 385 4.98 21.40 25.96
C ASP A 385 5.97 20.47 25.23
N SER A 386 5.46 19.40 24.62
CA SER A 386 6.25 18.33 24.00
C SER A 386 5.58 17.79 22.75
N ASP A 387 6.38 17.34 21.79
CA ASP A 387 5.94 16.78 20.51
C ASP A 387 5.21 15.42 20.64
N ARG A 388 5.37 14.77 21.80
CA ARG A 388 4.67 13.53 22.15
C ARG A 388 3.28 13.76 22.74
N PHE A 389 2.94 15.01 23.10
CA PHE A 389 1.68 15.36 23.75
C PHE A 389 1.44 14.54 25.03
N SER A 390 2.50 14.31 25.82
CA SER A 390 2.39 13.57 27.10
C SER A 390 1.69 14.39 28.19
N THR A 391 1.86 15.71 28.16
CA THR A 391 1.18 16.66 29.04
C THR A 391 0.45 17.68 28.16
N LEU A 392 -0.86 17.76 28.29
CA LEU A 392 -1.67 18.70 27.53
C LEU A 392 -1.86 19.98 28.33
N LEU A 393 -1.47 21.10 27.75
CA LEU A 393 -1.73 22.45 28.27
C LEU A 393 -3.13 22.93 27.89
N THR A 394 -3.61 22.49 26.72
CA THR A 394 -4.96 22.77 26.27
C THR A 394 -5.46 21.58 25.47
N ASP A 395 -6.70 21.17 25.75
CA ASP A 395 -7.42 20.13 25.01
C ASP A 395 -8.86 20.62 24.82
N VAL A 396 -9.22 20.98 23.59
CA VAL A 396 -10.56 21.49 23.26
C VAL A 396 -11.17 20.63 22.17
N THR A 397 -12.32 20.05 22.48
CA THR A 397 -13.08 19.20 21.57
C THR A 397 -14.28 19.96 20.98
N ASN A 398 -14.77 19.49 19.83
CA ASN A 398 -15.96 20.03 19.16
C ASN A 398 -15.87 21.52 18.78
N LEU A 399 -14.68 22.04 18.49
CA LEU A 399 -14.52 23.39 17.95
C LEU A 399 -15.20 23.49 16.59
N ASN A 400 -16.05 24.51 16.41
CA ASN A 400 -16.88 24.71 15.22
C ASN A 400 -16.37 25.82 14.29
N GLU A 401 -15.43 26.63 14.76
CA GLU A 401 -14.73 27.64 13.98
C GLU A 401 -13.32 27.15 13.62
N PRO A 402 -12.76 27.52 12.45
CA PRO A 402 -11.40 27.15 12.05
C PRO A 402 -10.30 28.00 12.74
N GLU A 403 -10.59 28.43 13.96
CA GLU A 403 -9.76 29.32 14.76
C GLU A 403 -9.94 29.01 16.25
N TYR A 404 -8.85 29.11 17.01
CA TYR A 404 -8.87 29.05 18.47
C TYR A 404 -7.91 30.09 19.05
N ARG A 405 -8.45 31.03 19.82
CA ARG A 405 -7.63 32.00 20.57
C ARG A 405 -7.31 31.42 21.95
N LEU A 406 -6.02 31.34 22.26
CA LEU A 406 -5.58 30.89 23.57
C LEU A 406 -6.04 31.87 24.66
N GLN A 407 -6.66 31.35 25.71
CA GLN A 407 -7.25 32.18 26.77
C GLN A 407 -6.19 32.69 27.75
N GLU A 408 -5.20 31.86 28.07
CA GLU A 408 -4.13 32.19 29.00
C GLU A 408 -2.82 32.45 28.25
N GLN A 409 -2.04 33.41 28.74
CA GLN A 409 -0.71 33.68 28.19
C GLN A 409 0.25 32.56 28.59
N LEU A 410 1.00 32.03 27.63
CA LEU A 410 1.99 30.99 27.88
C LEU A 410 3.25 31.57 28.52
N SER A 411 3.89 30.78 29.38
CA SER A 411 5.26 31.07 29.81
C SER A 411 6.22 30.97 28.62
N PRO A 412 7.39 31.63 28.66
CA PRO A 412 8.44 31.44 27.68
C PRO A 412 8.83 29.96 27.56
N GLY A 413 8.99 29.48 26.34
CA GLY A 413 9.22 28.06 26.09
C GLY A 413 8.86 27.62 24.68
N ARG A 414 9.13 26.35 24.38
CA ARG A 414 8.74 25.69 23.13
C ARG A 414 7.43 24.94 23.33
N TYR A 415 6.53 25.07 22.37
CA TYR A 415 5.22 24.43 22.41
C TYR A 415 4.92 23.72 21.10
N HIS A 416 4.08 22.69 21.21
CA HIS A 416 3.64 21.87 20.11
C HIS A 416 2.12 21.83 20.08
N TRP A 417 1.53 21.94 18.89
CA TRP A 417 0.09 21.88 18.72
C TRP A 417 -0.30 21.00 17.54
N ARG A 418 -1.47 20.37 17.64
CA ARG A 418 -2.01 19.49 16.60
C ARG A 418 -3.53 19.55 16.57
N LEU A 419 -4.09 19.15 15.44
CA LEU A 419 -5.52 19.18 15.19
C LEU A 419 -6.00 17.85 14.62
N ALA A 420 -7.19 17.43 15.00
CA ALA A 420 -7.90 16.35 14.33
C ALA A 420 -9.30 16.83 13.90
N SER A 421 -9.78 16.25 12.82
CA SER A 421 -11.14 16.44 12.34
C SER A 421 -12.10 15.48 13.05
N LEU A 422 -13.35 15.89 13.24
CA LEU A 422 -14.44 15.00 13.63
C LEU A 422 -15.44 14.85 12.49
N ASP A 423 -15.86 13.61 12.23
CA ASP A 423 -16.90 13.33 11.25
C ASP A 423 -18.29 13.80 11.77
N PRO A 424 -19.37 13.75 10.96
CA PRO A 424 -20.71 14.13 11.42
C PRO A 424 -21.27 13.29 12.58
N LEU A 425 -20.77 12.06 12.78
CA LEU A 425 -21.16 11.18 13.88
C LEU A 425 -20.35 11.43 15.15
N GLY A 426 -19.30 12.26 15.08
CA GLY A 426 -18.41 12.59 16.19
C GLY A 426 -17.19 11.67 16.30
N ASN A 427 -16.92 10.83 15.30
CA ASN A 427 -15.71 10.01 15.28
C ASN A 427 -14.49 10.88 14.95
N LEU A 428 -13.45 10.70 15.75
CA LEU A 428 -12.20 11.44 15.62
C LEU A 428 -11.32 10.81 14.53
N GLY A 429 -10.81 11.65 13.62
CA GLY A 429 -9.78 11.29 12.66
C GLY A 429 -8.38 11.25 13.29
N PRO A 430 -7.35 10.93 12.51
CA PRO A 430 -5.98 11.08 12.96
C PRO A 430 -5.62 12.56 13.17
N TYR A 431 -4.68 12.81 14.07
CA TYR A 431 -4.12 14.14 14.24
C TYR A 431 -3.21 14.53 13.07
N SER A 432 -3.13 15.83 12.80
CA SER A 432 -2.11 16.46 11.97
C SER A 432 -0.72 16.15 12.51
N ASP A 433 0.29 16.32 11.66
CA ASP A 433 1.65 16.44 12.17
C ASP A 433 1.72 17.62 13.16
N PRO A 434 2.42 17.46 14.29
CA PRO A 434 2.59 18.54 15.26
C PRO A 434 3.29 19.73 14.62
N GLN A 435 2.76 20.93 14.82
CA GLN A 435 3.48 22.17 14.55
C GLN A 435 4.12 22.68 15.83
N GLN A 436 5.32 23.23 15.70
CA GLN A 436 6.06 23.81 16.81
C GLN A 436 6.14 25.32 16.68
N PHE A 437 6.13 26.02 17.82
CA PHE A 437 6.41 27.45 17.92
C PHE A 437 7.12 27.75 19.25
N ARG A 438 7.71 28.93 19.37
CA ARG A 438 8.40 29.38 20.58
C ARG A 438 7.87 30.73 21.06
N CYS A 439 7.56 30.75 22.35
CA CYS A 439 7.30 31.94 23.15
C CYS A 439 8.62 32.49 23.67
N LEU A 440 8.96 33.72 23.31
CA LEU A 440 10.17 34.39 23.76
C LEU A 440 10.02 34.85 25.22
N PRO A 441 11.11 34.83 26.01
CA PRO A 441 11.12 35.58 27.25
C PRO A 441 11.07 37.09 26.94
N PRO A 442 10.48 37.91 27.84
CA PRO A 442 10.51 39.35 27.68
C PRO A 442 11.95 39.86 27.75
N SER A 443 12.29 40.83 26.88
CA SER A 443 13.57 41.54 26.98
C SER A 443 13.68 42.23 28.35
N PRO A 444 14.86 42.20 29.00
CA PRO A 444 15.09 42.96 30.23
C PRO A 444 14.83 44.45 30.02
N ASP A 445 14.05 45.06 30.91
CA ASP A 445 13.86 46.51 30.94
C ASP A 445 15.04 47.17 31.66
N MET A 446 15.94 47.75 30.87
CA MET A 446 17.12 48.44 31.36
C MET A 446 16.84 49.90 31.77
N SER A 447 15.67 50.45 31.41
CA SER A 447 15.34 51.86 31.69
C SER A 447 15.30 52.20 33.18
N ASN A 448 14.97 51.20 34.01
CA ASN A 448 14.90 51.30 35.47
C ASN A 448 16.16 50.80 36.17
N ALA A 449 17.25 50.57 35.44
CA ALA A 449 18.49 50.13 36.03
C ALA A 449 19.08 51.19 36.97
N LYS A 450 19.69 50.72 38.06
CA LYS A 450 20.27 51.58 39.11
C LYS A 450 21.76 51.32 39.24
N LEU A 451 22.48 52.41 39.47
CA LEU A 451 23.84 52.37 39.97
C LEU A 451 23.79 52.41 41.50
N ASP A 452 24.65 51.63 42.16
CA ASP A 452 24.79 51.66 43.63
C ASP A 452 25.35 53.02 44.12
N LYS A 453 25.40 53.22 45.44
CA LYS A 453 25.89 54.45 46.10
C LYS A 453 27.31 54.87 45.66
N ASP A 454 28.13 53.91 45.27
CA ASP A 454 29.50 54.12 44.78
C ASP A 454 29.58 54.21 43.24
N GLY A 455 28.45 54.12 42.53
CA GLY A 455 28.38 54.16 41.06
C GLY A 455 28.83 52.87 40.35
N MET A 456 29.37 51.87 41.06
CA MET A 456 30.14 50.80 40.42
C MET A 456 29.36 49.53 40.07
N VAL A 457 28.18 49.31 40.64
CA VAL A 457 27.37 48.12 40.34
C VAL A 457 26.14 48.54 39.59
N TYR A 458 26.00 48.03 38.36
CA TYR A 458 24.85 48.25 37.51
C TYR A 458 23.85 47.10 37.72
N ARG A 459 22.65 47.43 38.22
CA ARG A 459 21.59 46.45 38.53
C ARG A 459 20.34 46.74 37.71
N TRP A 460 19.75 45.71 37.12
CA TRP A 460 18.46 45.79 36.42
C TRP A 460 17.39 44.96 37.13
N PRO A 461 16.10 45.16 36.83
CA PRO A 461 15.02 44.36 37.39
C PRO A 461 15.18 42.87 37.07
N GLU A 462 14.97 42.02 38.07
CA GLU A 462 14.98 40.56 37.89
C GLU A 462 13.79 40.11 37.04
N SER A 463 14.04 39.23 36.07
CA SER A 463 13.02 38.59 35.26
C SER A 463 12.54 37.29 35.91
N LYS A 464 11.22 37.15 36.08
CA LYS A 464 10.60 35.94 36.65
C LYS A 464 10.75 34.68 35.79
N THR A 465 11.12 34.85 34.52
CA THR A 465 11.19 33.77 33.53
C THR A 465 12.62 33.45 33.11
N ALA A 466 13.61 34.19 33.63
CA ALA A 466 15.02 33.98 33.34
C ALA A 466 15.65 33.06 34.40
N ASP A 467 16.48 32.12 33.94
CA ASP A 467 17.37 31.32 34.80
C ASP A 467 18.71 32.03 34.97
N ARG A 468 19.18 32.66 33.89
CA ARG A 468 20.41 33.46 33.83
C ARG A 468 20.25 34.58 32.80
N TYR A 469 21.26 35.43 32.68
CA TYR A 469 21.30 36.57 31.78
C TYR A 469 22.55 36.49 30.93
N ARG A 470 22.50 36.95 29.68
CA ARG A 470 23.69 37.24 28.88
C ARG A 470 23.89 38.75 28.86
N PHE A 471 25.00 39.21 29.41
CA PHE A 471 25.33 40.62 29.52
C PHE A 471 26.45 40.98 28.56
N GLN A 472 26.24 42.04 27.79
CA GLN A 472 27.24 42.55 26.87
C GLN A 472 27.54 44.02 27.10
N ILE A 473 28.83 44.35 27.00
CA ILE A 473 29.34 45.72 27.04
C ILE A 473 30.16 45.94 25.78
N SER A 474 29.95 47.05 25.09
CA SER A 474 30.70 47.41 23.89
C SER A 474 31.01 48.91 23.86
N ARG A 475 32.04 49.30 23.12
CA ARG A 475 32.26 50.73 22.76
C ARG A 475 31.49 51.14 21.50
N ASP A 476 30.95 50.16 20.81
CA ASP A 476 30.16 50.27 19.59
C ASP A 476 28.72 49.84 19.87
N GLU A 477 27.75 50.65 19.46
CA GLU A 477 26.31 50.42 19.67
C GLU A 477 25.81 49.16 18.94
N ALA A 478 26.50 48.73 17.88
CA ALA A 478 26.18 47.49 17.17
C ALA A 478 26.74 46.22 17.82
N PHE A 479 27.49 46.34 18.93
CA PHE A 479 28.11 45.21 19.65
C PHE A 479 28.94 44.28 18.74
N THR A 480 29.61 44.83 17.73
CA THR A 480 30.37 44.04 16.73
C THR A 480 31.53 43.25 17.36
N ASN A 481 32.16 43.81 18.40
CA ASN A 481 33.19 43.15 19.20
C ASN A 481 33.03 43.58 20.66
N PRO A 482 32.15 42.91 21.42
CA PRO A 482 31.85 43.31 22.78
C PRO A 482 33.10 43.17 23.66
N PHE A 483 33.34 44.21 24.47
CA PHE A 483 34.39 44.25 25.49
C PHE A 483 34.12 43.25 26.62
N VAL A 484 32.84 43.01 26.94
CA VAL A 484 32.37 41.98 27.87
C VAL A 484 31.23 41.21 27.19
N ASP A 485 31.24 39.89 27.29
CA ASP A 485 30.14 39.01 26.89
C ASP A 485 30.10 37.81 27.83
N GLU A 486 29.26 37.91 28.87
CA GLU A 486 29.25 36.96 29.99
C GLU A 486 27.83 36.47 30.31
N GLU A 487 27.73 35.23 30.80
CA GLU A 487 26.50 34.71 31.39
C GLU A 487 26.50 34.95 32.91
N LEU A 488 25.43 35.57 33.41
CA LEU A 488 25.27 36.01 34.79
C LEU A 488 24.04 35.34 35.41
N VAL A 489 24.16 34.84 36.63
CA VAL A 489 23.00 34.30 37.38
C VAL A 489 22.18 35.42 38.01
N GLU A 490 22.87 36.43 38.56
CA GLU A 490 22.22 37.59 39.20
C GLU A 490 22.02 38.74 38.20
N PRO A 491 20.96 39.56 38.34
CA PRO A 491 20.69 40.69 37.45
C PRO A 491 21.56 41.92 37.78
N GLN A 492 22.87 41.72 37.90
CA GLN A 492 23.84 42.76 38.21
C GLN A 492 25.20 42.54 37.57
N PHE A 493 25.89 43.63 37.26
CA PHE A 493 27.27 43.61 36.77
C PHE A 493 28.13 44.70 37.42
N ASN A 494 29.40 44.41 37.70
CA ASN A 494 30.34 45.36 38.31
C ASN A 494 31.15 46.10 37.24
N LEU A 495 30.90 47.40 37.10
CA LEU A 495 31.55 48.30 36.13
C LEU A 495 32.96 48.74 36.54
N HIS A 496 33.43 48.43 37.76
CA HIS A 496 34.76 48.83 38.23
C HIS A 496 35.91 48.29 37.37
N VAL A 497 35.64 47.26 36.56
CA VAL A 497 36.60 46.64 35.64
C VAL A 497 36.85 47.50 34.40
N LEU A 498 36.03 48.53 34.14
CA LEU A 498 36.08 49.31 32.90
C LEU A 498 36.92 50.59 33.03
N PRO A 499 37.81 50.87 32.06
CA PRO A 499 38.50 52.16 32.01
C PRO A 499 37.54 53.29 31.58
N PRO A 500 37.88 54.56 31.88
CA PRO A 500 37.08 55.72 31.46
C PRO A 500 36.75 55.71 29.96
N GLY A 501 35.54 56.12 29.62
CA GLY A 501 35.02 56.13 28.26
C GLY A 501 33.51 55.96 28.18
N THR A 502 33.00 55.97 26.95
CA THR A 502 31.58 55.72 26.63
C THR A 502 31.40 54.26 26.26
N TYR A 503 30.39 53.62 26.84
CA TYR A 503 30.02 52.23 26.60
C TYR A 503 28.52 52.09 26.34
N TYR A 504 28.17 51.07 25.57
CA TYR A 504 26.81 50.59 25.37
C TYR A 504 26.66 49.25 26.08
N LEU A 505 25.55 49.10 26.82
CA LEU A 505 25.22 47.92 27.60
C LEU A 505 23.94 47.29 27.03
N GLN A 506 23.90 45.97 26.92
CA GLN A 506 22.66 45.23 26.63
C GLN A 506 22.59 43.93 27.43
N VAL A 507 21.38 43.53 27.80
CA VAL A 507 21.12 42.26 28.51
C VAL A 507 20.11 41.45 27.71
N ALA A 508 20.34 40.16 27.56
CA ALA A 508 19.32 39.19 27.16
C ALA A 508 19.02 38.24 28.32
N THR A 509 17.78 37.80 28.47
CA THR A 509 17.46 36.69 29.38
C THR A 509 17.84 35.36 28.74
N ILE A 510 18.30 34.42 29.55
CA ILE A 510 18.44 33.01 29.17
C ILE A 510 17.44 32.19 29.98
N THR A 511 16.55 31.50 29.29
CA THR A 511 15.51 30.65 29.89
C THR A 511 16.10 29.32 30.42
N PRO A 512 15.37 28.58 31.28
CA PRO A 512 15.84 27.30 31.83
C PRO A 512 16.21 26.24 30.78
N ASP A 513 15.60 26.31 29.59
CA ASP A 513 15.92 25.44 28.44
C ASP A 513 17.18 25.90 27.65
N GLY A 514 17.91 26.89 28.18
CA GLY A 514 19.16 27.42 27.63
C GLY A 514 18.99 28.37 26.46
N PHE A 515 17.77 28.81 26.15
CA PHE A 515 17.53 29.73 25.04
C PHE A 515 17.80 31.18 25.45
N THR A 516 18.65 31.87 24.69
CA THR A 516 18.88 33.30 24.82
C THR A 516 17.80 34.07 24.07
N GLY A 517 17.04 34.88 24.81
CA GLY A 517 16.03 35.78 24.27
C GLY A 517 16.62 36.98 23.51
N PRO A 518 15.75 37.87 23.00
CA PRO A 518 16.18 39.14 22.45
C PRO A 518 16.94 39.98 23.49
N TYR A 519 17.94 40.73 23.01
CA TYR A 519 18.61 41.72 23.84
C TYR A 519 17.68 42.90 24.13
N SER A 520 17.89 43.54 25.27
CA SER A 520 17.33 44.86 25.59
C SER A 520 17.78 45.89 24.55
N LEU A 521 17.10 47.03 24.52
CA LEU A 521 17.66 48.20 23.82
C LEU A 521 19.03 48.55 24.43
N PRO A 522 20.02 48.94 23.61
CA PRO A 522 21.32 49.38 24.11
C PRO A 522 21.18 50.60 25.03
N GLN A 523 21.84 50.57 26.17
CA GLN A 523 21.90 51.70 27.09
C GLN A 523 23.31 52.30 27.12
N MET A 524 23.40 53.62 26.93
CA MET A 524 24.68 54.31 26.95
C MET A 524 25.07 54.71 28.39
N VAL A 525 26.32 54.42 28.75
CA VAL A 525 26.92 54.77 30.03
C VAL A 525 28.27 55.44 29.80
N VAL A 526 28.49 56.58 30.46
CA VAL A 526 29.75 57.31 30.43
C VAL A 526 30.47 57.13 31.76
N ILE A 527 31.68 56.59 31.71
CA ILE A 527 32.60 56.48 32.85
C ILE A 527 33.60 57.63 32.76
N GLU A 528 33.50 58.60 33.67
CA GLU A 528 34.40 59.74 33.71
C GLU A 528 35.76 59.37 34.32
N SER A 529 36.82 60.04 33.83
CA SER A 529 38.13 59.95 34.47
C SER A 529 38.07 60.61 35.85
N PRO A 530 38.74 60.05 36.87
CA PRO A 530 38.80 60.69 38.18
C PRO A 530 39.41 62.10 38.02
N PRO A 531 38.88 63.11 38.75
CA PRO A 531 39.37 64.47 38.62
C PRO A 531 40.88 64.52 38.93
N PRO A 532 41.66 65.35 38.21
CA PRO A 532 43.13 65.25 38.23
C PRO A 532 43.84 65.57 39.56
N HIS A 533 43.16 65.82 40.68
CA HIS A 533 43.82 66.07 41.98
C HIS A 533 43.00 65.57 43.20
N PRO A 534 43.61 64.87 44.18
CA PRO A 534 42.96 64.59 45.46
C PRO A 534 43.15 65.78 46.40
N LEU A 535 42.10 66.59 46.63
CA LEU A 535 42.01 67.30 47.90
C LEU A 535 41.62 66.27 48.95
N VAL A 536 42.62 65.76 49.67
CA VAL A 536 42.46 64.95 50.86
C VAL A 536 41.65 65.74 51.88
N VAL A 537 40.35 65.52 51.91
CA VAL A 537 39.54 65.57 53.13
C VAL A 537 38.80 64.24 53.16
N ALA A 538 39.01 63.50 54.24
CA ALA A 538 38.57 62.13 54.48
C ALA A 538 37.23 61.73 53.81
N GLY A 539 37.29 60.73 52.93
CA GLY A 539 36.13 59.95 52.47
C GLY A 539 35.84 60.03 50.98
N SER A 540 36.08 58.92 50.27
CA SER A 540 35.47 58.53 48.99
C SER A 540 35.99 59.22 47.71
N VAL A 541 36.76 58.49 46.89
CA VAL A 541 36.97 58.81 45.47
C VAL A 541 35.67 58.49 44.74
N LEU A 542 34.86 59.51 44.47
CA LEU A 542 33.66 59.37 43.65
C LEU A 542 34.05 59.37 42.17
N PHE A 543 33.81 58.25 41.51
CA PHE A 543 33.65 58.22 40.06
C PHE A 543 32.23 58.69 39.74
N THR A 544 32.10 59.67 38.87
CA THR A 544 30.78 60.08 38.36
C THR A 544 30.47 59.22 37.14
N ILE A 545 29.36 58.48 37.19
CA ILE A 545 28.83 57.72 36.07
C ILE A 545 27.51 58.36 35.66
N VAL A 546 27.41 58.76 34.39
CA VAL A 546 26.19 59.35 33.82
C VAL A 546 25.54 58.32 32.92
N ILE A 547 24.30 57.94 33.27
CA ILE A 547 23.42 57.15 32.41
C ILE A 547 22.60 58.11 31.56
N ILE A 548 22.63 57.91 30.24
CA ILE A 548 21.74 58.63 29.32
C ILE A 548 20.83 57.59 28.66
N LEU A 549 19.52 57.77 28.84
CA LEU A 549 18.48 57.02 28.13
C LEU A 549 18.30 57.69 26.76
N LEU A 550 18.55 56.94 25.68
CA LEU A 550 18.29 57.38 24.30
C LEU A 550 16.86 57.03 23.89
#